data_AF-A0A8T8X915-F1
#
_entry.id   AF-A0A8T8X915-F1
#
_cell.length_a   1.000
_cell.length_b   1.000
_cell.length_c   1.000
_cell.angle_alpha   90.00
_cell.angle_beta   90.00
_cell.angle_gamma   90.00
#
_symmetry.space_group_name_H-M   'P 1'
#
loop_
_entity.id
_entity.type
_entity.pdbx_description
1 polymer ?
#
loop_
_entity_poly.entity_id
_entity_poly.type
_entity_poly.pdbx_seq_one_letter_code
_entity_poly.pdbx_strand_id
1 'polypeptide(L)'
;MATATQGQQIRRNIVTTTNVDLKTVPDTYTIEEILDQIRTKQDEANDTNAKYQELKAGMNKTLTCVGLLGDDDVENENLEGPLQAQCDGKCGTTWSDANGFFVCNACQSVRFDRACLDRLRLGTLDLCDVCGPDHEMLYVPAYNPARWVRVGEGNIQVESEPAISVEQCVARTRQYWGIKL
;
A
#
# COMPACT_ATOMS: atom_id res chain seq x y z
N MET A 1 19.63 44.99 22.19
CA MET A 1 18.53 44.27 22.85
C MET A 1 17.70 43.53 21.81
N ALA A 2 18.16 42.37 21.31
CA ALA A 2 17.45 41.61 20.25
C ALA A 2 17.74 40.09 20.27
N THR A 3 18.15 39.52 21.41
CA THR A 3 18.51 38.09 21.52
C THR A 3 17.49 37.25 22.30
N ALA A 4 16.59 37.88 23.07
CA ALA A 4 15.60 37.17 23.89
C ALA A 4 14.44 36.57 23.08
N THR A 5 14.07 37.20 21.95
CA THR A 5 12.85 36.87 21.19
C THR A 5 12.99 35.58 20.38
N GLN A 6 14.18 35.30 19.84
CA GLN A 6 14.40 34.15 18.96
C GLN A 6 14.45 32.82 19.74
N GLY A 7 14.98 32.81 20.96
CA GLY A 7 14.99 31.63 21.82
C GLY A 7 13.59 31.21 22.31
N GLN A 8 12.71 32.18 22.56
CA GLN A 8 11.32 31.90 22.97
C GLN A 8 10.46 31.35 21.82
N GLN A 9 10.74 31.76 20.58
CA GLN A 9 9.99 31.34 19.40
C GLN A 9 10.34 29.91 18.99
N ILE A 10 11.61 29.52 19.12
CA ILE A 10 12.06 28.13 18.90
C ILE A 10 11.43 27.19 19.94
N ARG A 11 11.38 27.59 21.22
CA ARG A 11 10.73 26.80 22.28
C ARG A 11 9.24 26.56 22.02
N ARG A 12 8.50 27.57 21.52
CA ARG A 12 7.06 27.41 21.21
C ARG A 12 6.79 26.42 20.08
N ASN A 13 7.63 26.42 19.05
CA ASN A 13 7.43 25.57 17.87
C ASN A 13 7.72 24.09 18.18
N ILE A 14 8.71 23.79 19.02
CA ILE A 14 9.03 22.39 19.39
C ILE A 14 7.91 21.78 20.25
N VAL A 15 7.36 22.54 21.21
CA VAL A 15 6.26 22.10 22.09
C VAL A 15 4.97 21.79 21.32
N THR A 16 4.74 22.47 20.19
CA THR A 16 3.53 22.24 19.37
C THR A 16 3.65 21.01 18.46
N THR A 17 4.86 20.56 18.15
CA THR A 17 5.10 19.42 17.25
C THR A 17 5.38 18.10 17.98
N THR A 18 5.81 18.16 19.24
CA THR A 18 6.09 16.98 20.05
C THR A 18 5.38 17.14 21.39
N ASN A 19 4.47 16.23 21.75
CA ASN A 19 3.76 16.15 23.04
C ASN A 19 4.72 15.86 24.21
N VAL A 20 5.79 16.65 24.33
CA VAL A 20 6.85 16.53 25.32
C VAL A 20 6.59 17.61 26.36
N ASP A 21 6.24 17.18 27.58
CA ASP A 21 6.06 18.09 28.71
C ASP A 21 7.44 18.61 29.16
N LEU A 22 7.79 19.83 28.76
CA LEU A 22 9.08 20.45 29.07
C LEU A 22 9.24 20.81 30.55
N LYS A 23 8.22 20.64 31.40
CA LYS A 23 8.30 20.97 32.84
C LYS A 23 9.13 19.98 33.66
N THR A 24 9.49 18.82 33.10
CA THR A 24 10.30 17.79 33.76
C THR A 24 11.72 17.70 33.20
N VAL A 25 12.09 18.57 32.25
CA VAL A 25 13.42 18.58 31.64
C VAL A 25 14.38 19.33 32.56
N PRO A 26 15.42 18.67 33.11
CA PRO A 26 16.38 19.34 33.98
C PRO A 26 17.17 20.41 33.21
N ASP A 27 17.39 21.56 33.86
CA ASP A 27 17.90 22.79 33.23
C ASP A 27 19.34 22.69 32.70
N THR A 28 20.08 21.64 33.05
CA THR A 28 21.41 21.36 32.52
C THR A 28 21.65 19.86 32.45
N TYR A 29 21.81 19.33 31.24
CA TYR A 29 22.34 17.99 30.99
C TYR A 29 23.84 18.11 30.71
N THR A 30 24.66 17.32 31.38
CA THR A 30 26.08 17.19 31.05
C THR A 30 26.24 16.36 29.77
N ILE A 31 27.36 16.55 29.07
CA ILE A 31 27.64 15.82 27.82
C ILE A 31 27.58 14.30 28.04
N GLU A 32 28.06 13.83 29.20
CA GLU A 32 28.04 12.41 29.57
C GLU A 32 26.62 11.86 29.72
N GLU A 33 25.72 12.61 30.35
CA GLU A 33 24.32 12.20 30.50
C GLU A 33 23.59 12.18 29.14
N ILE A 34 23.91 13.09 28.21
CA ILE A 34 23.34 13.09 26.85
C ILE A 34 23.81 11.85 26.09
N LEU A 35 25.10 11.53 26.17
CA LEU A 35 25.66 10.35 25.53
C LEU A 35 25.06 9.06 26.09
N ASP A 36 24.75 9.03 27.39
CA ASP A 36 24.11 7.88 28.03
C ASP A 36 22.67 7.68 27.53
N GLN A 37 21.87 8.76 27.47
CA GLN A 37 20.52 8.69 26.90
C GLN A 37 20.51 8.23 25.44
N ILE A 38 21.48 8.67 24.63
CA ILE A 38 21.59 8.26 23.23
C ILE A 38 21.86 6.75 23.15
N ARG A 39 22.78 6.23 23.98
CA ARG A 39 23.06 4.79 24.02
C ARG A 39 21.85 3.99 24.47
N THR A 40 21.17 4.40 25.54
CA THR A 40 19.95 3.72 26.01
C THR A 40 18.88 3.65 24.92
N LYS A 41 18.61 4.76 24.22
CA LYS A 41 17.65 4.78 23.12
C LYS A 41 18.07 3.92 21.93
N GLN A 42 19.37 3.86 21.65
CA GLN A 42 19.91 3.01 20.60
C GLN A 42 19.73 1.53 20.93
N ASP A 43 19.98 1.15 22.19
CA ASP A 43 19.81 -0.22 22.67
C ASP A 43 18.34 -0.66 22.68
N GLU A 44 17.42 0.22 23.10
CA GLU A 44 15.97 -0.01 23.03
C GLU A 44 15.49 -0.21 21.58
N ALA A 45 16.00 0.61 20.65
CA ALA A 45 15.69 0.49 19.23
C ALA A 45 16.22 -0.83 18.63
N ASN A 46 17.43 -1.24 19.03
CA ASN A 46 18.04 -2.49 18.60
C ASN A 46 17.27 -3.71 19.14
N ASP A 47 16.87 -3.71 20.41
CA ASP A 47 16.05 -4.78 21.03
C ASP A 47 14.67 -4.89 20.36
N THR A 48 14.05 -3.74 20.11
CA THR A 48 12.77 -3.67 19.38
C THR A 48 12.91 -4.25 17.97
N ASN A 49 13.95 -3.88 17.23
CA ASN A 49 14.21 -4.42 15.90
C ASN A 49 14.49 -5.93 15.92
N ALA A 50 15.21 -6.44 16.92
CA ALA A 50 15.45 -7.88 17.08
C ALA A 50 14.13 -8.65 17.25
N LYS A 51 13.21 -8.15 18.09
CA LYS A 51 11.86 -8.74 18.27
C LYS A 51 11.05 -8.74 16.97
N TYR A 52 11.13 -7.67 16.18
CA TYR A 52 10.48 -7.64 14.86
C TYR A 52 11.05 -8.68 13.90
N GLN A 53 12.37 -8.93 13.92
CA GLN A 53 12.98 -9.98 13.10
C GLN A 53 12.56 -11.39 13.54
N GLU A 54 12.45 -11.64 14.86
CA GLU A 54 11.96 -12.92 15.38
C GLU A 54 10.49 -13.17 15.01
N LEU A 55 9.64 -12.16 15.12
CA LEU A 55 8.23 -12.23 14.69
C LEU A 55 8.14 -12.53 13.19
N LYS A 56 8.93 -11.84 12.37
CA LYS A 56 8.99 -12.05 10.91
C LYS A 56 9.48 -13.45 10.56
N ALA A 57 10.49 -13.97 11.27
CA ALA A 57 10.97 -15.33 11.09
C ALA A 57 9.92 -16.37 11.49
N GLY A 58 9.15 -16.13 12.57
CA GLY A 58 8.03 -16.96 12.99
C GLY A 58 6.91 -17.00 11.96
N MET A 59 6.48 -15.82 11.48
CA MET A 59 5.46 -15.70 10.43
C MET A 59 5.89 -16.39 9.13
N ASN A 60 7.16 -16.25 8.73
CA ASN A 60 7.67 -16.89 7.52
C ASN A 60 7.71 -18.42 7.64
N LYS A 61 8.03 -18.95 8.83
CA LYS A 61 7.94 -20.40 9.12
C LYS A 61 6.49 -20.88 9.05
N THR A 62 5.54 -20.14 9.62
CA THR A 62 4.10 -20.46 9.49
C THR A 62 3.64 -20.45 8.04
N LEU A 63 4.06 -19.45 7.25
CA LEU A 63 3.75 -19.36 5.82
C LEU A 63 4.33 -20.55 5.03
N THR A 64 5.52 -21.01 5.42
CA THR A 64 6.16 -22.20 4.83
C THR A 64 5.39 -23.47 5.19
N CYS A 65 4.88 -23.61 6.42
CA CYS A 65 4.05 -24.74 6.82
C CYS A 65 2.70 -24.77 6.09
N VAL A 66 2.09 -23.60 5.85
CA VAL A 66 0.86 -23.48 5.05
C VAL A 66 1.11 -23.91 3.59
N GLY A 67 2.23 -23.48 3.00
CA GLY A 67 2.61 -23.86 1.63
C GLY A 67 3.00 -25.33 1.44
N LEU A 68 3.27 -26.07 2.51
CA LEU A 68 3.54 -27.52 2.47
C LEU A 68 2.28 -28.38 2.64
N LEU A 69 1.13 -27.79 2.98
CA LEU A 69 -0.10 -28.52 3.33
C LEU A 69 -1.31 -28.24 2.42
N GLY A 70 -1.18 -27.42 1.37
CA GLY A 70 -2.32 -27.10 0.49
C GLY A 70 -1.92 -26.93 -0.97
N ASP A 71 -1.91 -28.04 -1.70
CA ASP A 71 -2.48 -28.01 -3.04
C ASP A 71 -4.01 -27.88 -2.88
N ASP A 72 -4.64 -27.17 -3.82
CA ASP A 72 -6.08 -26.91 -3.98
C ASP A 72 -6.60 -25.57 -3.42
N ASP A 73 -6.91 -24.68 -4.37
CA ASP A 73 -7.79 -23.51 -4.29
C ASP A 73 -7.65 -22.64 -3.03
N VAL A 74 -6.75 -21.65 -3.08
CA VAL A 74 -6.79 -20.52 -2.17
C VAL A 74 -8.08 -19.74 -2.43
N GLU A 75 -9.16 -20.12 -1.73
CA GLU A 75 -10.28 -19.23 -1.52
C GLU A 75 -9.75 -17.95 -0.89
N ASN A 76 -9.92 -16.87 -1.64
CA ASN A 76 -9.41 -15.57 -1.32
C ASN A 76 -10.23 -14.99 -0.16
N GLU A 77 -9.74 -15.18 1.06
CA GLU A 77 -10.28 -14.56 2.27
C GLU A 77 -10.58 -13.08 2.00
N ASN A 78 -11.81 -12.65 2.31
CA ASN A 78 -12.36 -11.31 2.02
C ASN A 78 -11.35 -10.19 2.29
N LEU A 79 -10.65 -9.74 1.25
CA LEU A 79 -9.77 -8.58 1.30
C LEU A 79 -10.61 -7.33 1.54
N GLU A 80 -10.72 -6.91 2.80
CA GLU A 80 -11.37 -5.67 3.15
C GLU A 80 -10.44 -4.50 2.83
N GLY A 81 -10.89 -3.64 1.93
CA GLY A 81 -10.17 -2.44 1.50
C GLY A 81 -11.14 -1.29 1.23
N PRO A 82 -10.62 -0.10 0.89
CA PRO A 82 -11.43 1.10 0.71
C PRO A 82 -12.20 1.13 -0.63
N LEU A 83 -12.02 0.13 -1.50
CA LEU A 83 -12.73 0.12 -2.78
C LEU A 83 -14.23 -0.09 -2.53
N GLN A 84 -15.06 0.66 -3.23
CA GLN A 84 -16.51 0.51 -3.20
C GLN A 84 -16.99 0.26 -4.62
N ALA A 85 -16.76 -0.96 -5.09
CA ALA A 85 -17.06 -1.35 -6.46
C ALA A 85 -18.15 -2.42 -6.51
N GLN A 86 -18.98 -2.37 -7.54
CA GLN A 86 -20.00 -3.36 -7.83
C GLN A 86 -19.94 -3.74 -9.30
N CYS A 87 -20.33 -4.97 -9.62
CA CYS A 87 -20.45 -5.44 -10.99
C CYS A 87 -21.64 -4.77 -11.68
N ASP A 88 -21.38 -4.08 -12.80
CA ASP A 88 -22.42 -3.41 -13.58
C ASP A 88 -23.38 -4.40 -14.26
N GLY A 89 -23.02 -5.70 -14.30
CA GLY A 89 -23.87 -6.79 -14.77
C GLY A 89 -25.06 -7.13 -13.86
N LYS A 90 -25.24 -6.39 -12.75
CA LYS A 90 -26.33 -6.55 -11.75
C LYS A 90 -26.44 -7.96 -11.15
N CYS A 91 -25.33 -8.70 -11.08
CA CYS A 91 -25.26 -10.03 -10.49
C CYS A 91 -25.15 -10.02 -8.95
N GLY A 92 -24.89 -8.86 -8.34
CA GLY A 92 -24.68 -8.72 -6.90
C GLY A 92 -23.22 -8.77 -6.45
N THR A 93 -22.27 -9.18 -7.31
CA THR A 93 -20.84 -9.17 -7.01
C THR A 93 -20.37 -7.75 -6.65
N THR A 94 -19.68 -7.63 -5.52
CA THR A 94 -19.05 -6.39 -5.03
C THR A 94 -17.56 -6.65 -4.77
N TRP A 95 -16.75 -5.59 -4.83
CA TRP A 95 -15.33 -5.64 -4.52
C TRP A 95 -14.96 -4.53 -3.54
N SER A 96 -14.29 -4.93 -2.46
CA SER A 96 -13.62 -4.06 -1.48
C SER A 96 -12.12 -3.89 -1.74
N ASP A 97 -11.56 -4.66 -2.68
CA ASP A 97 -10.17 -4.54 -3.13
C ASP A 97 -10.03 -4.81 -4.64
N ALA A 98 -8.89 -4.43 -5.22
CA ALA A 98 -8.50 -4.67 -6.61
C ALA A 98 -8.22 -6.17 -6.85
N ASN A 99 -9.29 -6.95 -6.97
CA ASN A 99 -9.22 -8.40 -6.87
C ASN A 99 -10.01 -9.12 -7.97
N GLY A 100 -9.44 -9.19 -9.18
CA GLY A 100 -9.94 -10.10 -10.21
C GLY A 100 -11.21 -9.63 -10.92
N PHE A 101 -11.23 -8.41 -11.47
CA PHE A 101 -12.35 -7.89 -12.25
C PHE A 101 -11.89 -7.21 -13.55
N PHE A 102 -12.84 -6.94 -14.45
CA PHE A 102 -12.58 -6.29 -15.73
C PHE A 102 -13.12 -4.87 -15.71
N VAL A 103 -12.33 -3.91 -16.19
CA VAL A 103 -12.73 -2.49 -16.32
C VAL A 103 -12.77 -2.14 -17.79
N CYS A 104 -13.85 -1.50 -18.24
CA CYS A 104 -13.96 -1.03 -19.62
C CYS A 104 -12.97 0.13 -19.86
N ASN A 105 -12.22 0.07 -20.96
CA ASN A 105 -11.28 1.13 -21.33
C ASN A 105 -11.98 2.34 -21.98
N ALA A 106 -13.20 2.15 -22.49
CA ALA A 106 -13.96 3.20 -23.19
C ALA A 106 -15.07 3.83 -22.33
N CYS A 107 -15.74 3.02 -21.51
CA CYS A 107 -16.88 3.47 -20.71
C CYS A 107 -16.44 3.93 -19.32
N GLN A 108 -17.00 5.04 -18.86
CA GLN A 108 -16.67 5.59 -17.55
C GLN A 108 -17.16 4.67 -16.43
N SER A 109 -16.23 4.25 -15.56
CA SER A 109 -16.48 3.48 -14.33
C SER A 109 -17.11 2.09 -14.52
N VAL A 110 -17.28 1.62 -15.76
CA VAL A 110 -17.89 0.31 -16.03
C VAL A 110 -16.92 -0.83 -15.71
N ARG A 111 -17.43 -1.81 -14.97
CA ARG A 111 -16.70 -2.99 -14.53
C ARG A 111 -17.58 -4.23 -14.45
N PHE A 112 -16.98 -5.38 -14.77
CA PHE A 112 -17.67 -6.66 -14.76
C PHE A 112 -16.84 -7.73 -14.05
N ASP A 113 -17.54 -8.67 -13.42
CA ASP A 113 -16.96 -9.99 -13.19
C ASP A 113 -16.86 -10.75 -14.52
N ARG A 114 -16.19 -11.90 -14.49
CA ARG A 114 -15.98 -12.68 -15.71
C ARG A 114 -17.30 -13.13 -16.36
N ALA A 115 -18.24 -13.63 -15.56
CA ALA A 115 -19.50 -14.16 -16.06
C ALA A 115 -20.38 -13.08 -16.71
N CYS A 116 -20.43 -11.88 -16.15
CA CYS A 116 -21.17 -10.75 -16.69
C CYS A 116 -20.51 -10.21 -17.96
N LEU A 117 -19.19 -10.16 -18.02
CA LEU A 117 -18.48 -9.81 -19.25
C LEU A 117 -18.77 -10.81 -20.37
N ASP A 118 -18.77 -12.10 -20.07
CA ASP A 118 -19.06 -13.14 -21.05
C ASP A 118 -20.52 -13.05 -21.53
N ARG A 119 -21.48 -12.76 -20.62
CA ARG A 119 -22.88 -12.49 -21.00
C ARG A 119 -23.04 -11.25 -21.87
N LEU A 120 -22.31 -10.17 -21.57
CA LEU A 120 -22.29 -8.94 -22.38
C LEU A 120 -21.83 -9.26 -23.81
N ARG A 121 -20.71 -9.98 -23.95
CA ARG A 121 -20.14 -10.37 -25.25
C ARG A 121 -21.07 -11.27 -26.07
N LEU A 122 -21.85 -12.12 -25.39
CA LEU A 122 -22.87 -12.97 -26.02
C LEU A 122 -24.16 -12.23 -26.36
N GLY A 123 -24.31 -10.95 -25.99
CA GLY A 123 -25.54 -10.17 -26.18
C GLY A 123 -26.71 -10.67 -25.33
N THR A 124 -26.41 -11.40 -24.24
CA THR A 124 -27.41 -11.96 -23.31
C THR A 124 -27.58 -11.13 -22.03
N LEU A 125 -26.78 -10.07 -21.90
CA LEU A 125 -26.88 -9.12 -20.81
C LEU A 125 -27.79 -7.96 -21.24
N ASP A 126 -28.96 -7.87 -20.62
CA ASP A 126 -29.97 -6.85 -20.89
C ASP A 126 -29.59 -5.50 -20.26
N LEU A 127 -28.52 -4.89 -20.78
CA LEU A 127 -27.94 -3.62 -20.32
C LEU A 127 -27.53 -2.73 -21.50
N CYS A 128 -28.41 -2.62 -22.50
CA CYS A 128 -28.15 -2.07 -23.84
C CYS A 128 -27.44 -0.71 -23.91
N ASP A 129 -27.34 0.06 -22.81
CA ASP A 129 -26.75 1.40 -22.80
C ASP A 129 -25.52 1.57 -21.89
N VAL A 130 -25.04 0.51 -21.21
CA VAL A 130 -23.92 0.63 -20.25
C VAL A 130 -22.56 0.44 -20.93
N CYS A 131 -22.43 -0.55 -21.80
CA CYS A 131 -21.17 -0.92 -22.45
C CYS A 131 -21.40 -1.70 -23.74
N GLY A 132 -20.52 -1.52 -24.73
CA GLY A 132 -20.51 -2.32 -25.95
C GLY A 132 -19.89 -3.72 -25.73
N PRO A 133 -20.38 -4.77 -26.41
CA PRO A 133 -19.82 -6.12 -26.32
C PRO A 133 -18.40 -6.24 -26.90
N ASP A 134 -18.03 -5.31 -27.77
CA ASP A 134 -16.75 -5.21 -28.47
C ASP A 134 -15.76 -4.24 -27.80
N HIS A 135 -16.17 -3.55 -26.73
CA HIS A 135 -15.27 -2.67 -26.00
C HIS A 135 -14.11 -3.43 -25.36
N GLU A 136 -12.92 -2.85 -25.48
CA GLU A 136 -11.71 -3.38 -24.86
C GLU A 136 -11.81 -3.30 -23.33
N MET A 137 -11.36 -4.36 -22.66
CA MET A 137 -11.42 -4.51 -21.21
C MET A 137 -10.01 -4.64 -20.64
N LEU A 138 -9.70 -3.84 -19.63
CA LEU A 138 -8.51 -3.99 -18.80
C LEU A 138 -8.80 -5.01 -17.70
N TYR A 139 -7.96 -6.03 -17.58
CA TYR A 139 -8.06 -6.99 -16.48
C TYR A 139 -7.28 -6.50 -15.27
N VAL A 140 -7.97 -6.38 -14.14
CA VAL A 140 -7.36 -6.19 -12.82
C VAL A 140 -7.09 -7.57 -12.23
N PRO A 141 -5.81 -7.98 -12.07
CA PRO A 141 -5.48 -9.30 -11.56
C PRO A 141 -6.05 -9.54 -10.17
N ALA A 142 -6.29 -10.81 -9.83
CA ALA A 142 -6.54 -11.18 -8.46
C ALA A 142 -5.36 -10.79 -7.57
N TYR A 143 -5.64 -10.40 -6.33
CA TYR A 143 -4.61 -10.12 -5.35
C TYR A 143 -3.74 -11.36 -5.13
N ASN A 144 -2.43 -11.17 -5.14
CA ASN A 144 -1.47 -12.24 -4.91
C ASN A 144 -0.47 -11.81 -3.83
N PRO A 145 -0.59 -12.33 -2.59
CA PRO A 145 0.26 -11.92 -1.47
C PRO A 145 1.72 -12.29 -1.71
N ALA A 146 1.99 -13.44 -2.35
CA ALA A 146 3.35 -13.86 -2.67
C ALA A 146 4.01 -12.91 -3.69
N ARG A 147 3.25 -12.39 -4.66
CA ARG A 147 3.74 -11.35 -5.58
C ARG A 147 4.04 -10.07 -4.83
N TRP A 148 3.13 -9.63 -3.95
CA TRP A 148 3.32 -8.41 -3.15
C TRP A 148 4.59 -8.46 -2.30
N VAL A 149 4.83 -9.58 -1.61
CA VAL A 149 6.07 -9.79 -0.83
C VAL A 149 7.32 -9.70 -1.71
N ARG A 150 7.27 -10.24 -2.94
CA ARG A 150 8.41 -10.18 -3.88
C ARG A 150 8.67 -8.78 -4.44
N VAL A 151 7.62 -8.01 -4.71
CA VAL A 151 7.75 -6.63 -5.20
C VAL A 151 8.37 -5.75 -4.13
N GLY A 152 7.94 -5.94 -2.87
CA GLY A 152 8.42 -5.17 -1.74
C GLY A 152 7.85 -3.75 -1.70
N GLU A 153 7.83 -3.17 -0.51
CA GLU A 153 7.28 -1.84 -0.27
C GLU A 153 8.06 -0.76 -1.04
N GLY A 154 7.34 0.25 -1.56
CA GLY A 154 7.94 1.35 -2.34
C GLY A 154 8.29 1.00 -3.79
N ASN A 155 7.98 -0.22 -4.23
CA ASN A 155 8.23 -0.68 -5.59
C ASN A 155 6.94 -1.00 -6.35
N ILE A 156 7.05 -1.00 -7.66
CA ILE A 156 6.03 -1.42 -8.60
C ILE A 156 6.61 -2.44 -9.57
N GLN A 157 5.80 -3.42 -9.94
CA GLN A 157 6.13 -4.37 -11.00
C GLN A 157 5.12 -4.22 -12.13
N VAL A 158 5.61 -3.81 -13.30
CA VAL A 158 4.84 -3.74 -14.53
C VAL A 158 4.96 -5.09 -15.22
N GLU A 159 3.84 -5.81 -15.35
CA GLU A 159 3.78 -7.13 -15.98
C GLU A 159 4.84 -8.11 -15.45
N SER A 160 5.72 -8.58 -16.35
CA SER A 160 6.80 -9.53 -16.08
C SER A 160 8.17 -8.84 -15.94
N GLU A 161 8.22 -7.51 -15.97
CA GLU A 161 9.47 -6.78 -15.75
C GLU A 161 9.95 -6.95 -14.29
N PRO A 162 11.25 -6.77 -14.03
CA PRO A 162 11.74 -6.62 -12.66
C PRO A 162 11.03 -5.47 -11.94
N ALA A 163 10.84 -5.62 -10.62
CA ALA A 163 10.31 -4.54 -9.81
C ALA A 163 11.25 -3.32 -9.85
N ILE A 164 10.66 -2.14 -10.01
CA ILE A 164 11.35 -0.85 -9.99
C ILE A 164 10.76 0.01 -8.87
N SER A 165 11.51 1.00 -8.39
CA SER A 165 10.98 1.91 -7.39
C SER A 165 9.88 2.80 -7.97
N VAL A 166 8.98 3.30 -7.12
CA VAL A 166 7.94 4.25 -7.54
C VAL A 166 8.56 5.49 -8.19
N GLU A 167 9.69 5.99 -7.68
CA GLU A 167 10.39 7.15 -8.25
C GLU A 167 10.89 6.87 -9.66
N GLN A 168 11.46 5.68 -9.88
CA GLN A 168 11.92 5.25 -11.21
C GLN A 168 10.76 5.13 -12.18
N CYS A 169 9.63 4.55 -11.75
CA CYS A 169 8.43 4.46 -12.56
C CYS A 169 7.92 5.85 -12.96
N VAL A 170 7.81 6.78 -12.01
CA VAL A 170 7.37 8.15 -12.27
C VAL A 170 8.31 8.87 -13.22
N ALA A 171 9.63 8.71 -13.06
CA ALA A 171 10.62 9.32 -13.94
C ALA A 171 10.49 8.78 -15.39
N ARG A 172 10.34 7.47 -15.56
CA ARG A 172 10.12 6.82 -16.87
C ARG A 172 8.85 7.35 -17.54
N THR A 173 7.74 7.41 -16.80
CA THR A 173 6.47 7.93 -17.30
C THR A 173 6.64 9.38 -17.76
N ARG A 174 7.24 10.25 -16.95
CA ARG A 174 7.49 11.65 -17.34
C ARG A 174 8.32 11.77 -18.62
N GLN A 175 9.37 10.96 -18.74
CA GLN A 175 10.21 10.94 -19.92
C GLN A 175 9.42 10.48 -21.16
N TYR A 176 8.64 9.41 -21.03
CA TYR A 176 7.79 8.89 -22.12
C TYR A 176 6.78 9.93 -22.61
N TRP A 177 6.14 10.65 -21.69
CA TRP A 177 5.16 11.69 -22.02
C TRP A 177 5.78 13.06 -22.34
N GLY A 178 7.11 13.19 -22.32
CA GLY A 178 7.79 14.46 -22.60
C GLY A 178 7.52 15.57 -21.57
N ILE A 179 7.15 15.22 -20.34
CA ILE A 179 6.83 16.18 -19.27
C ILE A 179 8.14 16.74 -18.71
N LYS A 180 8.43 18.02 -18.96
CA LYS A 180 9.55 18.76 -18.36
C LYS A 180 9.11 19.40 -17.05
N LEU A 181 9.97 19.31 -16.03
CA LEU A 181 9.82 19.99 -14.74
C LEU A 181 10.18 21.48 -14.85
#